data_AF-A0A3A1NZM5-F1
#
_entry.id   AF-A0A3A1NZM5-F1
#
_cell.length_a   1.000
_cell.length_b   1.000
_cell.length_c   1.000
_cell.angle_alpha   90.00
_cell.angle_beta   90.00
_cell.angle_gamma   90.00
#
_symmetry.space_group_name_H-M   'P 1'
#
loop_
_entity.id
_entity.type
_entity.pdbx_description
1 polymer ?
#
loop_
_entity_poly.entity_id
_entity_poly.type
_entity_poly.pdbx_seq_one_letter_code
_entity_poly.pdbx_strand_id
1 'polypeptide(L)'
;MAAPAPHNARVHAAIAEASTRTSVDFDYLMAQARVESALDPSAKARTSSAAGLYQFTDQTWLNTLDRHGAQHGLGWAADAISSSRGRARITDPAMASAIMELRYNPEAASLMAGELAGDNAAYLEQTFGRSPDHTELYLAHFLGAAGAREFIAAHAADPGREAASLFPRAAGANRAIFYDNGRARSLAEVRDLFSAKLEKAGSTDGGYGPFPSHAGGWGEAVFQTASAQPSATPAARPSMAQVLTSTFGSNPNSSSAPAHVASAYSKIARFGL
;
A
#
# COMPACT_ATOMS: atom_id res chain seq x y z
N MET A 1 -17.92 -18.88 13.91
CA MET A 1 -16.92 -17.83 13.62
C MET A 1 -17.64 -16.49 13.71
N ALA A 2 -17.15 -15.56 14.53
CA ALA A 2 -17.75 -14.22 14.61
C ALA A 2 -17.46 -13.45 13.31
N ALA A 3 -18.45 -12.73 12.77
CA ALA A 3 -18.23 -11.88 11.60
C ALA A 3 -17.14 -10.84 11.92
N PRO A 4 -16.21 -10.55 10.99
CA PRO A 4 -15.20 -9.52 11.21
C PRO A 4 -15.89 -8.19 11.51
N ALA A 5 -15.31 -7.40 12.41
CA ALA A 5 -15.81 -6.06 12.69
C ALA A 5 -15.94 -5.27 11.37
N PRO A 6 -16.98 -4.43 11.19
CA PRO A 6 -17.30 -3.79 9.91
C PRO A 6 -16.16 -2.95 9.33
N HIS A 7 -15.24 -2.49 10.18
CA HIS A 7 -14.02 -1.79 9.79
C HIS A 7 -13.03 -2.68 9.03
N ASN A 8 -12.83 -3.93 9.48
CA ASN A 8 -11.92 -4.87 8.84
C ASN A 8 -12.45 -5.30 7.47
N ALA A 9 -13.77 -5.50 7.33
CA ALA A 9 -14.38 -5.84 6.05
C ALA A 9 -14.13 -4.76 4.98
N ARG A 10 -14.22 -3.47 5.36
CA ARG A 10 -13.92 -2.35 4.46
C ARG A 10 -12.46 -2.31 4.03
N VAL A 11 -11.53 -2.50 4.97
CA VAL A 11 -10.09 -2.54 4.66
C VAL A 11 -9.76 -3.68 3.70
N HIS A 12 -10.29 -4.88 3.94
CA HIS A 12 -10.08 -6.03 3.03
C HIS A 12 -10.60 -5.76 1.62
N ALA A 13 -11.80 -5.18 1.48
CA ALA A 13 -12.36 -4.83 0.19
C ALA A 13 -11.51 -3.78 -0.54
N ALA A 14 -11.03 -2.75 0.18
CA ALA A 14 -10.15 -1.72 -0.39
C ALA A 14 -8.82 -2.31 -0.91
N ILE A 15 -8.23 -3.24 -0.16
CA ILE A 15 -6.99 -3.92 -0.57
C ILE A 15 -7.23 -4.82 -1.80
N ALA A 16 -8.35 -5.55 -1.84
CA ALA A 16 -8.73 -6.38 -2.99
C ALA A 16 -8.98 -5.55 -4.26
N GLU A 17 -9.65 -4.40 -4.12
CA GLU A 17 -9.85 -3.47 -5.24
C GLU A 17 -8.52 -2.91 -5.73
N ALA A 18 -7.65 -2.46 -4.82
CA ALA A 18 -6.34 -1.93 -5.17
C ALA A 18 -5.49 -2.97 -5.90
N SER A 19 -5.43 -4.20 -5.41
CA SER A 19 -4.74 -5.31 -6.08
C SER A 19 -5.21 -5.49 -7.52
N THR A 20 -6.53 -5.49 -7.73
CA THR A 20 -7.11 -5.63 -9.07
C THR A 20 -6.76 -4.45 -9.97
N ARG A 21 -6.78 -3.22 -9.45
CA ARG A 21 -6.61 -1.99 -10.24
C ARG A 21 -5.16 -1.67 -10.57
N THR A 22 -4.23 -2.04 -9.70
CA THR A 22 -2.79 -1.76 -9.89
C THR A 22 -2.02 -3.00 -10.34
N SER A 23 -2.68 -4.16 -10.47
CA SER A 23 -2.07 -5.46 -10.79
C SER A 23 -0.99 -5.93 -9.80
N VAL A 24 -0.99 -5.38 -8.59
CA VAL A 24 -0.09 -5.82 -7.50
C VAL A 24 -0.80 -6.92 -6.72
N ASP A 25 -0.04 -7.95 -6.35
CA ASP A 25 -0.55 -9.11 -5.61
C ASP A 25 -1.29 -8.71 -4.32
N PHE A 26 -2.45 -9.32 -4.11
CA PHE A 26 -3.31 -9.06 -2.96
C PHE A 26 -2.63 -9.45 -1.65
N ASP A 27 -1.96 -10.61 -1.61
CA ASP A 27 -1.32 -11.11 -0.40
C ASP A 27 -0.14 -10.23 0.00
N TYR A 28 0.60 -9.70 -0.99
CA TYR A 28 1.61 -8.68 -0.74
C TYR A 28 1.01 -7.41 -0.11
N LEU A 29 -0.03 -6.83 -0.71
CA LEU A 29 -0.66 -5.61 -0.18
C LEU A 29 -1.29 -5.83 1.20
N MET A 30 -1.87 -7.00 1.45
CA MET A 30 -2.41 -7.40 2.75
C MET A 30 -1.31 -7.55 3.80
N ALA A 31 -0.21 -8.24 3.46
CA ALA A 31 0.92 -8.41 4.35
C ALA A 31 1.58 -7.07 4.68
N GLN A 32 1.79 -6.20 3.69
CA GLN A 32 2.34 -4.86 3.91
C GLN A 32 1.44 -4.05 4.85
N ALA A 33 0.12 -4.00 4.62
CA ALA A 33 -0.79 -3.27 5.50
C ALA A 33 -0.77 -3.80 6.96
N ARG A 34 -0.66 -5.12 7.14
CA ARG A 34 -0.52 -5.74 8.47
C ARG A 34 0.80 -5.36 9.14
N VAL A 35 1.91 -5.40 8.42
CA VAL A 35 3.22 -5.02 8.99
C VAL A 35 3.26 -3.55 9.36
N GLU A 36 2.72 -2.67 8.51
CA GLU A 36 2.80 -1.22 8.68
C GLU A 36 1.84 -0.68 9.76
N SER A 37 0.60 -1.21 9.83
CA SER A 37 -0.44 -0.63 10.70
C SER A 37 -1.27 -1.65 11.48
N ALA A 38 -0.99 -2.95 11.36
CA ALA A 38 -1.88 -4.00 11.85
C ALA A 38 -3.32 -3.86 11.30
N LEU A 39 -3.44 -3.43 10.04
CA LEU A 39 -4.71 -3.13 9.35
C LEU A 39 -5.51 -1.95 9.94
N ASP A 40 -4.87 -1.07 10.72
CA ASP A 40 -5.49 0.13 11.24
C ASP A 40 -5.29 1.33 10.29
N PRO A 41 -6.32 1.75 9.53
CA PRO A 41 -6.24 2.92 8.66
C PRO A 41 -6.15 4.23 9.43
N SER A 42 -6.34 4.25 10.75
CA SER A 42 -6.13 5.41 11.60
C SER A 42 -4.73 5.48 12.22
N ALA A 43 -3.87 4.49 11.96
CA ALA A 43 -2.54 4.39 12.54
C ALA A 43 -1.68 5.63 12.26
N LYS A 44 -1.00 6.12 13.30
CA LYS A 44 -0.11 7.28 13.22
C LYS A 44 1.20 7.01 13.93
N ALA A 45 2.32 7.11 13.21
CA ALA A 45 3.64 7.01 13.81
C ALA A 45 3.92 8.20 14.74
N ARG A 46 4.53 7.93 15.89
CA ARG A 46 4.87 8.96 16.91
C ARG A 46 6.09 9.80 16.56
N THR A 47 6.98 9.26 15.73
CA THR A 47 8.33 9.83 15.48
C THR A 47 8.53 10.27 14.03
N SER A 48 7.51 10.14 13.18
CA SER A 48 7.58 10.51 11.76
C SER A 48 6.22 10.99 11.26
N SER A 49 6.17 11.44 10.01
CA SER A 49 4.91 11.82 9.37
C SER A 49 4.11 10.62 8.83
N ALA A 50 4.64 9.40 8.94
CA ALA A 50 3.96 8.17 8.52
C ALA A 50 2.55 8.05 9.13
N ALA A 51 1.56 7.78 8.28
CA ALA A 51 0.16 7.74 8.66
C ALA A 51 -0.65 6.78 7.78
N GLY A 52 -1.74 6.27 8.35
CA GLY A 52 -2.70 5.44 7.66
C GLY A 52 -2.28 3.98 7.51
N LEU A 53 -3.09 3.26 6.74
CA LEU A 53 -3.02 1.81 6.55
C LEU A 53 -1.63 1.31 6.10
N TYR A 54 -0.94 2.12 5.29
CA TYR A 54 0.37 1.82 4.71
C TYR A 54 1.48 2.76 5.19
N GLN A 55 1.24 3.50 6.28
CA GLN A 55 2.24 4.37 6.92
C GLN A 55 2.97 5.32 5.97
N PHE A 56 2.23 5.92 5.02
CA PHE A 56 2.79 6.89 4.09
C PHE A 56 3.35 8.13 4.79
N THR A 57 4.63 8.43 4.54
CA THR A 57 5.20 9.74 4.88
C THR A 57 4.58 10.84 4.02
N ASP A 58 4.66 12.09 4.47
CA ASP A 58 4.10 13.23 3.72
C ASP A 58 4.65 13.31 2.29
N GLN A 59 5.96 13.15 2.10
CA GLN A 59 6.56 13.27 0.77
C GLN A 59 6.24 12.06 -0.12
N THR A 60 6.27 10.85 0.43
CA THR A 60 5.90 9.65 -0.33
C THR A 60 4.45 9.74 -0.78
N TRP A 61 3.55 10.17 0.11
CA TRP A 61 2.13 10.37 -0.19
C TRP A 61 1.92 11.34 -1.35
N LEU A 62 2.47 12.55 -1.23
CA LEU A 62 2.28 13.60 -2.24
C LEU A 62 2.90 13.22 -3.58
N ASN A 63 4.12 12.66 -3.59
CA ASN A 63 4.76 12.20 -4.83
C ASN A 63 3.98 11.05 -5.50
N THR A 64 3.23 10.25 -4.75
CA THR A 64 2.44 9.13 -5.31
C THR A 64 1.11 9.64 -5.85
N LEU A 65 0.43 10.52 -5.11
CA LEU A 65 -0.80 11.19 -5.58
C LEU A 65 -0.56 12.03 -6.84
N ASP A 66 0.53 12.80 -6.89
CA ASP A 66 0.89 13.62 -8.05
C ASP A 66 1.04 12.78 -9.32
N ARG A 67 1.63 11.59 -9.21
CA ARG A 67 1.88 10.69 -10.35
C ARG A 67 0.65 9.88 -10.76
N HIS A 68 -0.11 9.40 -9.77
CA HIS A 68 -1.09 8.34 -10.00
C HIS A 68 -2.52 8.73 -9.62
N GLY A 69 -2.71 9.75 -8.78
CA GLY A 69 -4.02 10.12 -8.23
C GLY A 69 -5.10 10.33 -9.29
N ALA A 70 -4.76 11.00 -10.40
CA ALA A 70 -5.70 11.22 -11.50
C ALA A 70 -6.27 9.93 -12.10
N GLN A 71 -5.44 8.88 -12.22
CA GLN A 71 -5.84 7.57 -12.77
C GLN A 71 -6.88 6.86 -11.88
N HIS A 72 -6.97 7.27 -10.61
CA HIS A 72 -7.87 6.69 -9.63
C HIS A 72 -9.02 7.61 -9.19
N GLY A 73 -9.31 8.67 -9.95
CA GLY A 73 -10.39 9.60 -9.62
C GLY A 73 -10.02 10.62 -8.53
N LEU A 74 -8.74 10.73 -8.20
CA LEU A 74 -8.17 11.73 -7.28
C LEU A 74 -7.45 12.85 -8.05
N GLY A 75 -7.91 13.16 -9.27
CA GLY A 75 -7.33 14.20 -10.13
C GLY A 75 -7.30 15.56 -9.43
N TRP A 76 -8.38 15.92 -8.72
CA TRP A 76 -8.44 17.13 -7.91
C TRP A 76 -7.29 17.24 -6.89
N ALA A 77 -6.85 16.13 -6.31
CA ALA A 77 -5.77 16.11 -5.33
C ALA A 77 -4.42 16.21 -6.04
N ALA A 78 -4.25 15.51 -7.17
CA ALA A 78 -3.05 15.55 -7.99
C ALA A 78 -2.81 16.95 -8.57
N ASP A 79 -3.83 17.61 -9.12
CA ASP A 79 -3.75 18.96 -9.70
C ASP A 79 -3.34 20.03 -8.66
N ALA A 80 -3.65 19.79 -7.38
CA ALA A 80 -3.27 20.64 -6.25
C ALA A 80 -1.87 20.32 -5.70
N ILE A 81 -1.10 19.45 -6.37
CA ILE A 81 0.27 19.10 -6.00
C ILE A 81 1.22 19.56 -7.11
N SER A 82 2.40 20.02 -6.70
CA SER A 82 3.51 20.29 -7.61
C SER A 82 4.76 19.59 -7.09
N SER A 83 5.36 18.79 -7.96
CA SER A 83 6.62 18.10 -7.68
C SER A 83 7.78 18.68 -8.47
N SER A 84 8.88 18.96 -7.77
CA SER A 84 10.14 19.37 -8.41
C SER A 84 11.32 18.69 -7.71
N ARG A 85 12.21 18.07 -8.49
CA ARG A 85 13.41 17.35 -7.99
C ARG A 85 13.08 16.37 -6.85
N GLY A 86 11.98 15.62 -6.99
CA GLY A 86 11.52 14.62 -6.01
C GLY A 86 10.88 15.19 -4.73
N ARG A 87 10.68 16.51 -4.66
CA ARG A 87 10.00 17.19 -3.57
C ARG A 87 8.62 17.64 -4.03
N ALA A 88 7.58 17.05 -3.46
CA ALA A 88 6.20 17.43 -3.69
C ALA A 88 5.73 18.44 -2.64
N ARG A 89 4.93 19.40 -3.07
CA ARG A 89 4.25 20.37 -2.21
C ARG A 89 2.82 20.57 -2.70
N ILE A 90 1.92 20.81 -1.74
CA ILE A 90 0.55 21.21 -2.04
C ILE A 90 0.56 22.69 -2.45
N THR A 91 -0.03 23.02 -3.59
CA THR A 91 -0.07 24.37 -4.16
C THR A 91 -1.29 25.16 -3.69
N ASP A 92 -2.38 24.49 -3.34
CA ASP A 92 -3.58 25.09 -2.74
C ASP A 92 -3.66 24.80 -1.22
N PRO A 93 -3.41 25.80 -0.34
CA PRO A 93 -3.52 25.64 1.10
C PRO A 93 -4.91 25.21 1.59
N ALA A 94 -5.98 25.56 0.88
CA ALA A 94 -7.34 25.21 1.26
C ALA A 94 -7.59 23.69 1.15
N MET A 95 -6.88 23.03 0.23
CA MET A 95 -6.99 21.59 -0.03
C MET A 95 -6.03 20.76 0.83
N ALA A 96 -5.06 21.40 1.49
CA ALA A 96 -3.97 20.71 2.17
C ALA A 96 -4.44 19.68 3.21
N SER A 97 -5.42 20.03 4.06
CA SER A 97 -5.97 19.10 5.04
C SER A 97 -6.58 17.87 4.34
N ALA A 98 -7.43 18.10 3.35
CA ALA A 98 -8.18 17.03 2.70
C ALA A 98 -7.25 16.07 1.96
N ILE A 99 -6.25 16.59 1.24
CA ILE A 99 -5.23 15.79 0.55
C ILE A 99 -4.45 14.92 1.55
N MET A 100 -4.07 15.46 2.71
CA MET A 100 -3.29 14.70 3.69
C MET A 100 -4.13 13.70 4.48
N GLU A 101 -5.43 13.96 4.65
CA GLU A 101 -6.39 13.09 5.34
C GLU A 101 -6.76 11.84 4.51
N LEU A 102 -6.59 11.89 3.18
CA LEU A 102 -6.76 10.72 2.31
C LEU A 102 -5.86 9.53 2.69
N ARG A 103 -4.73 9.76 3.39
CA ARG A 103 -3.91 8.65 3.92
C ARG A 103 -4.66 7.74 4.89
N TYR A 104 -5.67 8.26 5.58
CA TYR A 104 -6.50 7.51 6.51
C TYR A 104 -7.76 6.91 5.84
N ASN A 105 -7.94 7.14 4.54
CA ASN A 105 -8.98 6.53 3.74
C ASN A 105 -8.45 5.19 3.18
N PRO A 106 -9.03 4.02 3.56
CA PRO A 106 -8.52 2.72 3.14
C PRO A 106 -8.44 2.57 1.62
N GLU A 107 -9.43 3.07 0.88
CA GLU A 107 -9.49 2.96 -0.57
C GLU A 107 -8.36 3.74 -1.25
N ALA A 108 -8.22 5.03 -0.94
CA ALA A 108 -7.16 5.88 -1.49
C ALA A 108 -5.77 5.40 -1.07
N ALA A 109 -5.59 5.02 0.21
CA ALA A 109 -4.32 4.52 0.72
C ALA A 109 -3.91 3.20 0.06
N SER A 110 -4.85 2.28 -0.18
CA SER A 110 -4.57 1.00 -0.83
C SER A 110 -4.21 1.18 -2.30
N LEU A 111 -4.93 2.04 -3.03
CA LEU A 111 -4.62 2.34 -4.43
C LEU A 111 -3.22 2.95 -4.57
N MET A 112 -2.89 3.95 -3.76
CA MET A 112 -1.55 4.56 -3.79
C MET A 112 -0.46 3.59 -3.33
N ALA A 113 -0.76 2.66 -2.41
CA ALA A 113 0.19 1.61 -2.02
C ALA A 113 0.46 0.63 -3.17
N GLY A 114 -0.60 0.23 -3.90
CA GLY A 114 -0.49 -0.56 -5.12
C GLY A 114 0.36 0.14 -6.19
N GLU A 115 0.08 1.41 -6.48
CA GLU A 115 0.84 2.18 -7.47
C GLU A 115 2.31 2.36 -7.07
N LEU A 116 2.59 2.66 -5.80
CA LEU A 116 3.97 2.76 -5.31
C LEU A 116 4.71 1.41 -5.39
N ALA A 117 4.02 0.30 -5.10
CA ALA A 117 4.60 -1.02 -5.24
C ALA A 117 4.85 -1.38 -6.72
N GLY A 118 3.93 -1.01 -7.62
CA GLY A 118 4.08 -1.14 -9.07
C GLY A 118 5.27 -0.35 -9.62
N ASP A 119 5.44 0.91 -9.19
CA ASP A 119 6.61 1.73 -9.53
C ASP A 119 7.92 1.08 -9.09
N ASN A 120 7.95 0.54 -7.86
CA ASN A 120 9.11 -0.17 -7.33
C ASN A 120 9.38 -1.46 -8.12
N ALA A 121 8.32 -2.21 -8.47
CA ALA A 121 8.43 -3.42 -9.25
C ALA A 121 9.06 -3.13 -10.61
N ALA A 122 8.50 -2.17 -11.36
CA ALA A 122 8.99 -1.78 -12.67
C ALA A 122 10.45 -1.31 -12.62
N TYR A 123 10.84 -0.54 -11.61
CA TYR A 123 12.23 -0.10 -11.43
C TYR A 123 13.20 -1.27 -11.21
N LEU A 124 12.84 -2.22 -10.36
CA LEU A 124 13.66 -3.40 -10.08
C LEU A 124 13.70 -4.35 -11.27
N GLU A 125 12.58 -4.56 -11.96
CA GLU A 125 12.50 -5.37 -13.18
C GLU A 125 13.39 -4.83 -14.28
N GLN A 126 13.34 -3.51 -14.54
CA GLN A 126 14.21 -2.86 -15.50
C GLN A 126 15.69 -3.04 -15.15
N THR A 127 16.02 -3.11 -13.86
CA THR A 127 17.41 -3.23 -13.40
C THR A 127 17.94 -4.66 -13.46
N PHE A 128 17.12 -5.64 -13.07
CA PHE A 128 17.57 -7.03 -12.87
C PHE A 128 17.07 -7.99 -13.94
N GLY A 129 16.20 -7.56 -14.85
CA GLY A 129 15.66 -8.39 -15.94
C GLY A 129 14.72 -9.51 -15.45
N ARG A 130 14.25 -9.43 -14.21
CA ARG A 130 13.28 -10.35 -13.60
C ARG A 130 12.38 -9.60 -12.63
N SER A 131 11.19 -10.14 -12.44
CA SER A 131 10.26 -9.72 -11.39
C SER A 131 10.91 -9.80 -10.01
N PRO A 132 10.77 -8.75 -9.16
CA PRO A 132 11.21 -8.81 -7.78
C PRO A 132 10.28 -9.69 -6.95
N ASP A 133 10.80 -10.36 -5.93
CA ASP A 133 9.96 -11.06 -4.96
C ASP A 133 9.30 -10.08 -3.96
N HIS A 134 8.37 -10.57 -3.13
CA HIS A 134 7.69 -9.74 -2.11
C HIS A 134 8.67 -9.10 -1.11
N THR A 135 9.77 -9.78 -0.79
CA THR A 135 10.80 -9.25 0.13
C THR A 135 11.58 -8.13 -0.53
N GLU A 136 11.89 -8.25 -1.82
CA GLU A 136 12.56 -7.22 -2.63
C GLU A 136 11.68 -5.98 -2.82
N LEU A 137 10.37 -6.16 -3.05
CA LEU A 137 9.42 -5.04 -3.06
C LEU A 137 9.33 -4.34 -1.71
N TYR A 138 9.29 -5.11 -0.63
CA TYR A 138 9.22 -4.52 0.71
C TYR A 138 10.53 -3.84 1.12
N LEU A 139 11.68 -4.36 0.66
CA LEU A 139 12.96 -3.66 0.75
C LEU A 139 12.92 -2.33 -0.03
N ALA A 140 12.30 -2.28 -1.21
CA ALA A 140 12.13 -1.05 -1.98
C ALA A 140 11.19 -0.05 -1.29
N HIS A 141 10.14 -0.54 -0.62
CA HIS A 141 9.30 0.30 0.24
C HIS A 141 10.13 0.92 1.39
N PHE A 142 10.97 0.13 2.04
CA PHE A 142 11.73 0.54 3.23
C PHE A 142 12.95 1.42 2.91
N LEU A 143 13.76 1.06 1.91
CA LEU A 143 15.01 1.75 1.54
C LEU A 143 14.80 2.78 0.42
N GLY A 144 13.65 2.76 -0.24
CA GLY A 144 13.45 3.37 -1.56
C GLY A 144 14.02 2.50 -2.68
N ALA A 145 13.51 2.69 -3.90
CA ALA A 145 13.86 1.89 -5.08
C ALA A 145 15.39 1.79 -5.33
N ALA A 146 16.11 2.91 -5.27
CA ALA A 146 17.56 2.94 -5.47
C ALA A 146 18.33 2.19 -4.37
N GLY A 147 17.89 2.29 -3.12
CA GLY A 147 18.49 1.58 -1.99
C GLY A 147 18.24 0.08 -2.05
N ALA A 148 17.04 -0.35 -2.47
CA ALA A 148 16.75 -1.76 -2.71
C ALA A 148 17.59 -2.33 -3.86
N ARG A 149 17.77 -1.59 -4.96
CA ARG A 149 18.70 -1.99 -6.02
C ARG A 149 20.11 -2.22 -5.48
N GLU A 150 20.65 -1.26 -4.71
CA GLU A 150 21.98 -1.41 -4.10
C GLU A 150 22.03 -2.62 -3.17
N PHE A 151 20.98 -2.84 -2.38
CA PHE A 151 20.87 -3.96 -1.45
C PHE A 151 20.88 -5.29 -2.20
N ILE A 152 20.02 -5.46 -3.20
CA ILE A 152 19.86 -6.69 -3.98
C ILE A 152 21.16 -7.03 -4.71
N ALA A 153 21.79 -6.04 -5.35
CA ALA A 153 23.06 -6.23 -6.03
C ALA A 153 24.17 -6.64 -5.05
N ALA A 154 24.26 -5.97 -3.89
CA ALA A 154 25.26 -6.31 -2.87
C ALA A 154 25.00 -7.68 -2.25
N HIS A 155 23.73 -8.04 -2.00
CA HIS A 155 23.34 -9.34 -1.45
C HIS A 155 23.67 -10.48 -2.40
N ALA A 156 23.47 -10.29 -3.71
CA ALA A 156 23.84 -11.28 -4.72
C ALA A 156 25.36 -11.48 -4.82
N ALA A 157 26.15 -10.42 -4.58
CA ALA A 157 27.61 -10.49 -4.62
C ALA A 157 28.23 -11.09 -3.35
N ASP A 158 27.77 -10.63 -2.17
CA ASP A 158 28.24 -11.11 -0.87
C ASP A 158 27.10 -10.99 0.17
N PRO A 159 26.32 -12.07 0.39
CA PRO A 159 25.24 -12.07 1.37
C PRO A 159 25.74 -11.93 2.82
N GLY A 160 27.02 -12.24 3.08
CA GLY A 160 27.65 -12.14 4.40
C GLY A 160 28.08 -10.73 4.78
N ARG A 161 28.12 -9.79 3.83
CA ARG A 161 28.51 -8.41 4.06
C ARG A 161 27.58 -7.71 5.05
N GLU A 162 28.15 -6.93 5.97
CA GLU A 162 27.38 -6.14 6.94
C GLU A 162 26.51 -5.08 6.25
N ALA A 163 25.19 -5.20 6.38
CA ALA A 163 24.24 -4.28 5.76
C ALA A 163 24.38 -2.85 6.29
N ALA A 164 24.72 -2.70 7.58
CA ALA A 164 24.91 -1.40 8.21
C ALA A 164 26.07 -0.59 7.60
N SER A 165 27.07 -1.25 7.01
CA SER A 165 28.19 -0.60 6.33
C SER A 165 27.79 0.07 5.02
N LEU A 166 26.80 -0.50 4.33
CA LEU A 166 26.26 -0.01 3.07
C LEU A 166 25.16 1.04 3.28
N PHE A 167 24.34 0.85 4.30
CA PHE A 167 23.17 1.70 4.56
C PHE A 167 23.26 2.42 5.91
N PRO A 168 24.30 3.22 6.19
CA PRO A 168 24.55 3.77 7.53
C PRO A 168 23.42 4.69 8.03
N ARG A 169 22.76 5.43 7.13
CA ARG A 169 21.61 6.27 7.48
C ARG A 169 20.40 5.43 7.89
N ALA A 170 20.06 4.41 7.10
CA ALA A 170 18.95 3.51 7.40
C ALA A 170 19.23 2.69 8.67
N ALA A 171 20.48 2.25 8.86
CA ALA A 171 20.93 1.54 10.06
C ALA A 171 20.86 2.40 11.33
N GLY A 172 21.20 3.69 11.22
CA GLY A 172 21.06 4.64 12.32
C GLY A 172 19.60 4.85 12.73
N ALA A 173 18.70 5.01 11.76
CA ALA A 173 17.28 5.21 12.01
C ALA A 173 16.54 3.94 12.46
N ASN A 174 17.00 2.76 12.02
CA ASN A 174 16.29 1.49 12.19
C ASN A 174 17.22 0.44 12.81
N ARG A 175 17.78 0.74 13.98
CA ARG A 175 18.78 -0.13 14.61
C ARG A 175 18.31 -1.57 14.80
N ALA A 176 17.04 -1.78 15.13
CA ALA A 176 16.47 -3.11 15.32
C ALA A 176 16.40 -3.95 14.04
N ILE A 177 16.53 -3.35 12.84
CA ILE A 177 16.60 -4.05 11.56
C ILE A 177 18.05 -4.42 11.23
N PHE A 178 18.98 -3.49 11.45
CA PHE A 178 20.37 -3.63 11.01
C PHE A 178 21.31 -4.22 12.06
N TYR A 179 20.88 -4.35 13.32
CA TYR A 179 21.70 -4.88 14.41
C TYR A 179 20.94 -5.90 15.26
N ASP A 180 21.67 -6.86 15.79
CA ASP A 180 21.22 -7.82 16.79
C ASP A 180 22.18 -7.80 17.99
N ASN A 181 21.70 -7.37 19.17
CA ASN A 181 22.50 -7.22 20.38
C ASN A 181 23.84 -6.47 20.16
N GLY A 182 23.84 -5.47 19.28
CA GLY A 182 25.02 -4.67 18.93
C GLY A 182 25.86 -5.22 17.78
N ARG A 183 25.70 -6.49 17.39
CA ARG A 183 26.32 -7.07 16.18
C ARG A 183 25.60 -6.54 14.93
N ALA A 184 26.36 -6.08 13.93
CA ALA A 184 25.79 -5.70 12.64
C ALA A 184 25.26 -6.95 11.93
N ARG A 185 24.02 -6.88 11.42
CA ARG A 185 23.45 -7.95 10.61
C ARG A 185 24.05 -7.94 9.21
N SER A 186 24.22 -9.13 8.64
CA SER A 186 24.55 -9.29 7.22
C SER A 186 23.38 -8.90 6.32
N LEU A 187 23.64 -8.73 5.03
CA LEU A 187 22.58 -8.53 4.04
C LEU A 187 21.58 -9.70 4.04
N ALA A 188 22.06 -10.95 4.14
CA ALA A 188 21.17 -12.11 4.24
C ALA A 188 20.29 -12.05 5.49
N GLU A 189 20.87 -11.77 6.65
CA GLU A 189 20.10 -11.69 7.91
C GLU A 189 19.04 -10.57 7.88
N VAL A 190 19.34 -9.44 7.22
CA VAL A 190 18.35 -8.37 7.02
C VAL A 190 17.24 -8.83 6.06
N ARG A 191 17.59 -9.47 4.94
CA ARG A 191 16.61 -9.99 3.97
C ARG A 191 15.68 -11.02 4.63
N ASP A 192 16.24 -11.97 5.38
CA ASP A 192 15.48 -13.00 6.09
C ASP A 192 14.53 -12.41 7.13
N LEU A 193 14.97 -11.36 7.84
CA LEU A 193 14.11 -10.63 8.78
C LEU A 193 12.90 -10.01 8.08
N PHE A 194 13.09 -9.44 6.88
CA PHE A 194 11.99 -8.88 6.09
C PHE A 194 11.06 -9.96 5.54
N SER A 195 11.60 -11.08 5.03
CA SER A 195 10.81 -12.23 4.58
C SER A 195 9.93 -12.76 5.72
N ALA A 196 10.53 -13.01 6.88
CA ALA A 196 9.82 -13.53 8.05
C ALA A 196 8.71 -12.58 8.56
N LYS A 197 8.92 -11.26 8.45
CA LYS A 197 7.89 -10.25 8.79
C LYS A 197 6.69 -10.36 7.85
N LEU A 198 6.92 -10.48 6.55
CA LEU A 198 5.85 -10.62 5.56
C LEU A 198 5.13 -11.95 5.74
N GLU A 199 5.85 -13.08 5.84
CA GLU A 199 5.27 -14.41 6.03
C GLU A 199 4.37 -14.48 7.26
N LYS A 200 4.83 -13.93 8.39
CA LYS A 200 4.03 -13.84 9.62
C LYS A 200 2.76 -13.02 9.42
N ALA A 201 2.84 -11.94 8.63
CA ALA A 201 1.69 -11.10 8.32
C ALA A 201 0.70 -11.80 7.37
N GLY A 202 1.17 -12.55 6.36
CA GLY A 202 0.32 -13.30 5.43
C GLY A 202 -0.39 -14.50 6.07
N SER A 203 0.26 -15.17 7.02
CA SER A 203 -0.24 -16.44 7.60
C SER A 203 -1.46 -16.29 8.54
N THR A 204 -1.86 -15.06 8.92
CA THR A 204 -2.84 -14.84 10.00
C THR A 204 -4.31 -14.94 9.58
N ASP A 205 -4.63 -15.12 8.29
CA ASP A 205 -6.01 -15.20 7.77
C ASP A 205 -6.44 -16.59 7.24
N GLY A 206 -5.71 -17.65 7.60
CA GLY A 206 -6.22 -19.01 7.47
C GLY A 206 -6.33 -19.56 6.03
N GLY A 207 -5.45 -19.16 5.11
CA GLY A 207 -5.52 -19.71 3.75
C GLY A 207 -4.33 -19.52 2.81
N TYR A 208 -3.32 -18.73 3.14
CA TYR A 208 -2.20 -18.50 2.23
C TYR A 208 -0.95 -19.15 2.80
N GLY A 209 -0.42 -20.15 2.09
CA GLY A 209 0.80 -20.85 2.45
C GLY A 209 2.02 -19.93 2.44
N PRO A 210 3.23 -20.46 2.69
CA PRO A 210 4.47 -19.68 2.57
C PRO A 210 4.48 -18.93 1.25
N PHE A 211 4.88 -17.65 1.26
CA PHE A 211 5.03 -16.89 0.02
C PHE A 211 5.93 -17.70 -0.92
N PRO A 212 5.45 -18.06 -2.11
CA PRO A 212 6.27 -18.82 -3.03
C PRO A 212 7.54 -18.03 -3.33
N SER A 213 8.70 -18.59 -2.97
CA SER A 213 10.00 -18.15 -3.46
C SER A 213 10.11 -18.60 -4.91
N HIS A 214 9.31 -18.01 -5.79
CA HIS A 214 9.25 -18.39 -7.20
C HIS A 214 9.63 -17.18 -8.04
N ALA A 215 10.63 -17.38 -8.91
CA ALA A 215 10.94 -16.53 -10.05
C ALA A 215 9.84 -16.56 -11.14
N GLY A 216 8.57 -16.69 -10.74
CA GLY A 216 7.40 -16.62 -11.60
C GLY A 216 6.88 -15.20 -11.58
N GLY A 217 6.84 -14.56 -12.75
CA GLY A 217 6.59 -13.13 -12.87
C GLY A 217 5.24 -12.66 -12.34
N TRP A 218 5.18 -11.38 -11.97
CA TRP A 218 3.93 -10.67 -11.72
C TRP A 218 3.08 -10.70 -13.00
N GLY A 219 2.08 -11.58 -13.07
CA GLY A 219 1.17 -11.61 -14.22
C GLY A 219 0.45 -12.92 -14.54
N GLU A 220 0.78 -14.07 -13.94
CA GLU A 220 -0.01 -15.29 -14.17
C GLU A 220 -1.12 -15.44 -13.13
N ALA A 221 -2.34 -15.08 -13.55
CA ALA A 221 -3.57 -15.40 -12.83
C ALA A 221 -3.73 -16.93 -12.70
N VAL A 222 -3.60 -17.44 -11.48
CA VAL A 222 -3.99 -18.82 -11.14
C VAL A 222 -5.52 -18.88 -11.10
N PHE A 223 -6.16 -19.06 -12.26
CA PHE A 223 -7.58 -19.40 -12.33
C PHE A 223 -7.78 -20.84 -11.87
N GLN A 224 -8.17 -21.04 -10.60
CA GLN A 224 -8.80 -22.30 -10.19
C GLN A 224 -10.17 -22.41 -10.88
N THR A 225 -10.27 -23.37 -11.79
CA THR A 225 -11.46 -23.67 -12.57
C THR A 225 -12.47 -24.42 -11.67
N ALA A 226 -13.45 -23.70 -11.13
CA ALA A 226 -14.66 -24.31 -10.57
C ALA A 226 -15.81 -24.08 -11.57
N SER A 227 -16.31 -25.16 -12.14
CA SER A 227 -17.43 -25.20 -13.06
C SER A 227 -18.76 -25.05 -12.33
N ALA A 228 -19.62 -24.11 -12.78
CA ALA A 228 -21.04 -24.08 -12.44
C ALA A 228 -21.86 -23.53 -13.62
N GLN A 229 -22.90 -24.27 -14.00
CA GLN A 229 -23.79 -24.03 -15.13
C GLN A 229 -24.79 -22.86 -14.89
N PRO A 230 -25.40 -22.30 -15.97
CA PRO A 230 -26.11 -21.03 -15.91
C PRO A 230 -27.62 -21.20 -15.66
N SER A 231 -28.20 -20.36 -14.81
CA SER A 231 -29.65 -20.11 -14.76
C SER A 231 -29.94 -18.77 -14.08
N ALA A 232 -30.35 -17.75 -14.86
CA ALA A 232 -31.44 -16.81 -14.54
C ALA A 232 -31.45 -15.62 -15.51
N THR A 233 -32.66 -15.26 -15.92
CA THR A 233 -33.07 -14.16 -16.83
C THR A 233 -32.57 -12.76 -16.42
N PRO A 234 -32.43 -11.82 -17.39
CA PRO A 234 -31.89 -10.49 -17.12
C PRO A 234 -32.92 -9.63 -16.39
N ALA A 235 -32.66 -9.32 -15.11
CA ALA A 235 -33.36 -8.25 -14.39
C ALA A 235 -32.88 -6.89 -14.90
N ALA A 236 -33.82 -5.98 -15.17
CA ALA A 236 -33.52 -4.63 -15.62
C ALA A 236 -32.64 -3.89 -14.61
N ARG A 237 -31.57 -3.25 -15.11
CA ARG A 237 -30.62 -2.49 -14.30
C ARG A 237 -31.33 -1.28 -13.67
N PRO A 238 -31.15 -1.02 -12.36
CA PRO A 238 -31.68 0.19 -11.74
C PRO A 238 -31.06 1.44 -12.38
N SER A 239 -31.83 2.51 -12.45
CA SER A 239 -31.33 3.78 -13.01
C SER A 239 -30.26 4.38 -12.08
N MET A 240 -29.39 5.23 -12.64
CA MET A 240 -28.29 5.86 -11.89
C MET A 240 -28.81 6.65 -10.66
N ALA A 241 -30.03 7.18 -10.73
CA ALA A 241 -30.68 7.85 -9.62
C ALA A 241 -30.99 6.89 -8.45
N GLN A 242 -31.38 5.64 -8.73
CA GLN A 242 -31.65 4.64 -7.70
C GLN A 242 -30.36 4.13 -7.03
N VAL A 243 -29.27 4.02 -7.80
CA VAL A 243 -27.93 3.67 -7.25
C VAL A 243 -27.44 4.78 -6.33
N LEU A 244 -27.59 6.05 -6.74
CA LEU A 244 -27.17 7.19 -5.92
C LEU A 244 -27.99 7.33 -4.63
N THR A 245 -29.30 7.06 -4.66
CA THR A 245 -30.12 7.06 -3.44
C THR A 245 -29.78 5.89 -2.51
N SER A 246 -29.51 4.68 -3.02
CA SER A 246 -29.14 3.54 -2.17
C SER A 246 -27.74 3.66 -1.57
N THR A 247 -26.82 4.33 -2.27
CA THR A 247 -25.41 4.44 -1.87
C THR A 247 -25.15 5.70 -1.04
N PHE A 248 -25.91 6.78 -1.23
CA PHE A 248 -25.65 8.08 -0.60
C PHE A 248 -26.86 8.71 0.12
N GLY A 249 -28.05 8.09 0.03
CA GLY A 249 -29.28 8.53 0.70
C GLY A 249 -29.37 8.05 2.16
N SER A 250 -28.72 8.77 3.06
CA SER A 250 -29.11 9.00 4.46
C SER A 250 -29.56 7.80 5.30
N ASN A 251 -28.61 7.18 6.02
CA ASN A 251 -28.87 6.72 7.38
C ASN A 251 -27.93 7.48 8.33
N PRO A 252 -28.43 8.35 9.23
CA PRO A 252 -27.59 9.21 10.08
C PRO A 252 -26.77 8.44 11.14
N ASN A 253 -26.81 7.11 11.16
CA ASN A 253 -26.15 6.26 12.16
C ASN A 253 -25.05 5.33 11.62
N SER A 254 -24.56 5.49 10.39
CA SER A 254 -23.47 4.65 9.85
C SER A 254 -22.34 5.47 9.23
N SER A 255 -21.55 6.16 10.06
CA SER A 255 -20.28 6.77 9.66
C SER A 255 -19.10 5.91 10.16
N SER A 256 -18.53 5.07 9.29
CA SER A 256 -17.34 4.24 9.61
C SER A 256 -16.00 4.90 9.27
N ALA A 257 -16.02 6.16 8.81
CA ALA A 257 -14.82 6.98 8.65
C ALA A 257 -14.58 7.80 9.94
N PRO A 258 -13.33 7.92 10.43
CA PRO A 258 -13.01 8.86 11.50
C PRO A 258 -13.56 10.26 11.18
N ALA A 259 -14.08 10.98 12.20
CA ALA A 259 -14.81 12.24 12.00
C ALA A 259 -14.04 13.29 11.17
N HIS A 260 -12.71 13.26 11.21
CA HIS A 260 -11.85 14.13 10.42
C HIS A 260 -11.84 13.78 8.91
N VAL A 261 -11.89 12.48 8.54
CA VAL A 261 -12.01 12.04 7.13
C VAL A 261 -13.38 12.39 6.56
N ALA A 262 -14.45 12.24 7.33
CA ALA A 262 -15.79 12.71 6.92
C ALA A 262 -15.83 14.25 6.75
N SER A 263 -15.06 14.98 7.57
CA SER A 263 -14.86 16.43 7.41
C SER A 263 -14.12 16.78 6.11
N ALA A 264 -13.12 15.99 5.72
CA ALA A 264 -12.38 16.17 4.46
C ALA A 264 -13.32 16.12 3.24
N TYR A 265 -14.12 15.05 3.12
CA TYR A 265 -15.05 14.88 2.02
C TYR A 265 -16.18 15.92 2.02
N SER A 266 -16.71 16.29 3.21
CA SER A 266 -17.74 17.32 3.30
C SER A 266 -17.24 18.74 3.04
N LYS A 267 -15.95 19.02 3.26
CA LYS A 267 -15.31 20.26 2.80
C LYS A 267 -15.19 20.28 1.28
N ILE A 268 -14.83 19.17 0.64
CA ILE A 268 -14.73 19.04 -0.83
C ILE A 268 -16.10 19.22 -1.50
N ALA A 269 -17.15 18.58 -0.97
CA ALA A 269 -18.52 18.68 -1.50
C ALA A 269 -19.07 20.13 -1.50
N ARG A 270 -18.53 21.02 -0.67
CA ARG A 270 -18.89 22.46 -0.63
C ARG A 270 -18.27 23.27 -1.77
N PHE A 271 -17.28 22.71 -2.48
CA PHE A 271 -16.66 23.32 -3.66
C PHE A 271 -17.31 22.88 -4.98
N GLY A 272 -18.37 22.07 -4.94
CA GLY A 272 -19.13 21.68 -6.14
C GLY A 272 -18.43 20.66 -7.06
N LEU A 273 -17.47 19.91 -6.50
CA LEU A 273 -16.78 18.78 -7.14
C LEU A 273 -17.40 17.45 -6.71
#